data_AF-A0A970JAA1-F1
#
_entry.id   AF-A0A970JAA1-F1
#
_cell.length_a   1.000
_cell.length_b   1.000
_cell.length_c   1.000
_cell.angle_alpha   90.00
_cell.angle_beta   90.00
_cell.angle_gamma   90.00
#
_symmetry.space_group_name_H-M   'P 1'
#
loop_
_entity.id
_entity.type
_entity.pdbx_description
1 polymer ?
#
loop_
_entity_poly.entity_id
_entity_poly.type
_entity_poly.pdbx_seq_one_letter_code
_entity_poly.pdbx_strand_id
1 'polypeptide(L)' 'MTTFHWIHIIVGAWLAFVNFIPVLDERMLMINNAVIGIIVAIYNAYFLFAKDNTDVKNKN' A
#
# COMPACT_ATOMS: atom_id res chain seq x y z
N MET A 1 10.90 -10.19 -4.03
CA MET A 1 10.69 -8.90 -4.73
C MET A 1 9.31 -8.79 -5.41
N THR A 2 8.51 -9.86 -5.54
CA THR A 2 7.25 -9.83 -6.31
C THR A 2 6.01 -9.51 -5.46
N THR A 3 5.88 -10.07 -4.26
CA THR A 3 4.65 -9.97 -3.45
C THR A 3 4.27 -8.53 -3.09
N PHE A 4 5.23 -7.68 -2.73
CA PHE A 4 4.97 -6.27 -2.40
C PHE A 4 4.46 -5.48 -3.60
N HIS A 5 5.05 -5.73 -4.77
CA HIS A 5 4.66 -5.06 -6.01
C HIS A 5 3.24 -5.46 -6.44
N TRP A 6 2.90 -6.74 -6.31
CA TRP A 6 1.54 -7.23 -6.55
C TRP A 6 0.52 -6.64 -5.59
N ILE A 7 0.83 -6.54 -4.29
CA ILE A 7 -0.07 -5.89 -3.31
C ILE A 7 -0.28 -4.42 -3.68
N HIS A 8 0.78 -3.69 -4.02
CA HIS A 8 0.67 -2.28 -4.41
C HIS A 8 -0.18 -2.09 -5.67
N ILE A 9 -0.01 -2.96 -6.67
CA ILE A 9 -0.82 -2.93 -7.90
C ILE A 9 -2.28 -3.24 -7.62
N ILE A 10 -2.58 -4.29 -6.85
CA ILE A 10 -3.96 -4.67 -6.51
C ILE A 10 -4.64 -3.56 -5.72
N VAL A 11 -3.96 -2.98 -4.75
CA VAL A 11 -4.49 -1.89 -3.93
C VAL A 11 -4.68 -0.61 -4.74
N GLY A 12 -3.72 -0.26 -5.60
CA GLY A 12 -3.83 0.88 -6.51
C GLY A 12 -4.99 0.72 -7.52
N ALA A 13 -5.16 -0.48 -8.07
CA ALA A 13 -6.28 -0.80 -8.96
C ALA A 13 -7.62 -0.69 -8.23
N TRP A 14 -7.71 -1.15 -6.98
CA TRP A 14 -8.91 -0.99 -6.15
C TRP A 14 -9.24 0.48 -5.90
N LEU A 15 -8.26 1.30 -5.50
CA LEU A 15 -8.42 2.75 -5.31
C LEU A 15 -8.92 3.46 -6.57
N ALA A 16 -8.38 3.12 -7.73
CA ALA A 16 -8.85 3.65 -9.01
C ALA A 16 -10.28 3.19 -9.30
N PHE A 17 -10.58 1.91 -9.10
CA PHE A 17 -11.89 1.32 -9.35
C PHE A 17 -13.01 1.95 -8.51
N VAL A 18 -12.80 2.09 -7.19
CA VAL A 18 -13.80 2.72 -6.31
C VAL A 18 -13.98 4.21 -6.56
N ASN A 19 -13.03 4.88 -7.22
CA ASN A 19 -13.17 6.28 -7.63
C ASN A 19 -13.94 6.42 -8.96
N PHE A 20 -13.82 5.44 -9.86
CA PHE A 20 -14.52 5.41 -11.14
C PHE A 20 -15.96 4.90 -11.05
N ILE A 21 -16.26 4.03 -10.09
CA ILE A 21 -17.63 3.53 -9.87
C ILE A 21 -18.20 4.14 -8.59
N PRO A 22 -19.37 4.79 -8.63
CA PRO A 22 -20.03 5.36 -7.46
C PRO A 22 -20.67 4.24 -6.59
N VAL A 23 -19.83 3.32 -6.08
CA VAL A 23 -20.23 2.27 -5.13
C VAL A 23 -20.34 2.83 -3.71
N LEU A 24 -19.60 3.90 -3.40
CA LEU A 24 -19.49 4.50 -2.07
C LEU A 24 -19.87 5.97 -2.11
N ASP A 25 -20.54 6.43 -1.05
CA ASP A 25 -20.82 7.84 -0.79
C ASP A 25 -19.51 8.66 -0.71
N GLU A 26 -19.52 9.93 -1.15
CA GLU A 26 -18.32 10.76 -1.29
C GLU A 26 -17.48 10.83 0.00
N ARG A 27 -18.14 10.90 1.16
CA ARG A 27 -17.46 10.92 2.46
C ARG A 27 -16.79 9.58 2.76
N MET A 28 -17.46 8.48 2.45
CA MET A 28 -16.90 7.14 2.62
C MET A 28 -15.76 6.87 1.65
N LEU A 29 -15.86 7.37 0.42
CA LEU A 29 -14.85 7.21 -0.63
C LEU A 29 -13.54 7.92 -0.25
N MET A 30 -13.63 9.15 0.27
CA MET A 30 -12.47 9.87 0.81
C MET A 30 -11.81 9.12 1.97
N ILE A 31 -12.60 8.62 2.93
CA ILE A 31 -12.08 7.88 4.08
C ILE A 31 -11.45 6.55 3.63
N ASN A 32 -12.09 5.82 2.72
CA ASN A 32 -11.58 4.57 2.17
C ASN A 32 -10.21 4.78 1.52
N ASN A 33 -10.10 5.80 0.66
CA ASN A 33 -8.87 6.11 -0.05
C ASN A 33 -7.75 6.56 0.90
N ALA A 34 -8.07 7.38 1.90
CA ALA A 34 -7.10 7.83 2.90
C ALA A 34 -6.56 6.68 3.75
N VAL A 35 -7.44 5.80 4.25
CA VAL A 35 -7.05 4.65 5.08
C VAL A 35 -6.17 3.69 4.29
N ILE A 36 -6.59 3.33 3.07
CA ILE A 36 -5.81 2.43 2.21
C ILE A 36 -4.45 3.05 1.86
N GLY A 37 -4.42 4.34 1.52
CA GLY A 37 -3.17 5.06 1.24
C GLY A 37 -2.20 5.05 2.43
N ILE A 38 -2.70 5.29 3.64
CA ILE A 38 -1.90 5.25 4.87
C ILE A 38 -1.35 3.84 5.11
N ILE A 39 -2.16 2.80 4.95
CA ILE A 39 -1.71 1.40 5.12
C ILE A 39 -0.57 1.09 4.14
N VAL A 40 -0.74 1.42 2.86
CA VAL A 40 0.29 1.20 1.84
C VAL A 40 1.57 1.97 2.15
N ALA A 41 1.45 3.23 2.57
CA ALA A 41 2.61 4.05 2.94
C ALA A 41 3.35 3.49 4.15
N ILE A 42 2.65 3.03 5.19
CA ILE A 42 3.26 2.40 6.37
C ILE A 42 3.95 1.09 5.99
N TYR A 43 3.32 0.24 5.18
CA TYR A 43 3.92 -1.01 4.71
C TYR A 43 5.15 -0.75 3.82
N ASN A 44 5.08 0.26 2.95
CA ASN A 44 6.21 0.67 2.12
C ASN A 44 7.36 1.20 2.99
N ALA A 45 7.07 2.06 3.96
CA ALA A 45 8.05 2.58 4.91
C ALA A 45 8.64 1.46 5.78
N TYR A 46 7.84 0.54 6.30
CA TYR A 46 8.35 -0.63 7.03
C TYR A 46 9.28 -1.49 6.16
N PHE A 47 8.91 -1.72 4.89
CA PHE A 47 9.77 -2.46 3.99
C PHE A 47 11.10 -1.74 3.73
N LEU A 48 11.06 -0.44 3.43
CA LEU A 48 12.24 0.40 3.16
C LEU A 48 13.14 0.58 4.40
N PHE A 49 12.55 0.83 5.56
CA PHE A 49 13.29 1.20 6.76
C PHE A 49 13.51 0.04 7.74
N ALA A 50 12.60 -0.92 7.86
CA ALA A 50 12.76 -2.03 8.81
C ALA A 50 13.37 -3.28 8.17
N LYS A 51 13.02 -3.59 6.91
CA LYS A 51 13.51 -4.82 6.26
C LYS A 51 14.89 -4.68 5.63
N ASP A 52 15.25 -3.50 5.14
CA ASP A 52 16.58 -3.26 4.57
C ASP A 52 17.65 -3.05 5.65
N ASN A 53 17.30 -2.40 6.78
CA ASN A 53 18.22 -2.22 7.92
C ASN A 53 18.43 -3.49 8.77
N THR A 54 17.63 -4.54 8.56
CA THR A 54 17.87 -5.85 9.21
C THR A 54 18.66 -6.80 8.33
N ASP A 55 19.01 -6.41 7.09
CA ASP A 55 20.08 -7.06 6.31
C ASP A 55 21.45 -6.58 6.81
N VAL A 56 21.75 -6.83 8.09
CA VAL A 56 23.14 -7.02 8.51
C VAL A 56 23.61 -8.27 7.80
N LYS A 57 24.12 -8.01 6.60
CA LYS A 57 24.78 -8.94 5.70
C LYS A 57 25.98 -9.52 6.43
N ASN A 58 25.76 -10.49 7.30
CA ASN A 58 26.79 -11.37 7.83
C ASN A 58 27.21 -12.30 6.68
N LYS A 59 27.97 -11.74 5.75
CA LYS A 59 28.64 -12.48 4.69
C LYS A 59 30.09 -12.60 5.13
N ASN A 60 30.38 -13.67 5.86
CA ASN A 60 31.72 -14.23 5.98
C ASN A 60 32.29 -14.51 4.59
#